data_AF-A0A453IC48-F1
#
_entry.id   AF-A0A453IC48-F1
#
_cell.length_a   1.000
_cell.length_b   1.000
_cell.length_c   1.000
_cell.angle_alpha   90.00
_cell.angle_beta   90.00
_cell.angle_gamma   90.00
#
_symmetry.space_group_name_H-M   'P 1'
#
loop_
_entity.id
_entity.type
_entity.pdbx_description
1 polymer ?
#
loop_
_entity_poly.entity_id
_entity_poly.type
_entity_poly.pdbx_seq_one_letter_code
_entity_poly.pdbx_strand_id
1 'polypeptide(L)' 'PDVCGNACFNCFNLQVDIAYVTILERVQIYYSNLRNYEIAKDRPNLERYTEEMNKIEAYKQTKNVPLALLDAAKRHLKIA' A
#
# COMPACT_ATOMS: atom_id res chain seq x y z
N PRO A 1 27.93 8.81 18.81
CA PRO A 1 26.67 8.08 18.96
C PRO A 1 25.77 8.37 17.76
N ASP A 2 25.73 7.41 16.85
CA ASP A 2 25.32 7.58 15.46
C ASP A 2 23.81 7.84 15.34
N VAL A 3 23.47 9.05 14.87
CA VAL A 3 22.09 9.49 14.60
C VAL A 3 21.44 8.70 13.45
N CYS A 4 22.23 7.89 12.72
CA CYS A 4 21.75 7.07 11.61
C CYS A 4 21.01 5.79 12.04
N GLY A 5 20.95 5.45 13.33
CA GLY A 5 20.17 4.29 13.81
C GLY A 5 18.64 4.53 13.87
N ASN A 6 18.21 5.79 14.06
CA ASN A 6 16.80 6.15 14.25
C ASN A 6 16.28 7.21 13.25
N ALA A 7 17.15 7.75 12.38
CA ALA A 7 16.77 8.80 11.43
C ALA A 7 16.14 8.29 10.13
N CYS A 8 16.32 7.02 9.75
CA CYS A 8 15.73 6.49 8.51
C CYS A 8 14.21 6.29 8.55
N PHE A 9 13.57 6.46 9.72
CA PHE A 9 12.11 6.46 9.82
C PHE A 9 11.48 7.85 9.65
N ASN A 10 12.29 8.92 9.65
CA ASN A 10 11.80 10.30 9.75
C ASN A 10 12.00 11.17 8.50
N CYS A 11 12.33 10.58 7.35
CA CYS A 11 12.09 11.25 6.07
C CYS A 11 10.72 10.82 5.53
N PHE A 12 9.66 11.03 6.33
CA PHE A 12 8.28 10.87 5.86
C PHE A 12 8.03 11.97 4.82
N ASN A 13 8.30 11.67 3.55
CA ASN A 13 7.96 12.56 2.47
C ASN A 13 6.52 12.24 2.11
N LEU A 14 5.61 13.02 2.69
CA LEU A 14 4.15 12.84 2.58
C LEU A 14 3.69 12.48 1.16
N GLN A 15 4.28 13.07 0.11
CA GLN A 15 3.90 12.75 -1.27
C GLN A 15 4.42 11.39 -1.74
N VAL A 16 5.66 11.05 -1.40
CA VAL A 16 6.27 9.75 -1.75
C VAL A 16 5.60 8.63 -0.99
N ASP A 17 5.40 8.80 0.32
CA ASP A 17 4.74 7.79 1.16
C ASP A 17 3.29 7.56 0.75
N ILE A 18 2.52 8.63 0.47
CA ILE A 18 1.15 8.50 -0.04
C ILE A 18 1.13 7.79 -1.40
N ALA A 19 2.04 8.13 -2.32
CA ALA A 19 2.11 7.46 -3.62
C ALA A 19 2.44 5.97 -3.46
N TYR A 20 3.40 5.65 -2.58
CA TYR A 20 3.87 4.28 -2.36
C TYR A 20 2.80 3.40 -1.73
N VAL A 21 2.13 3.87 -0.67
CA VAL A 21 1.03 3.10 -0.04
C VAL A 21 -0.14 2.91 -1.02
N THR A 22 -0.45 3.91 -1.84
CA THR A 22 -1.53 3.82 -2.84
C THR A 22 -1.21 2.76 -3.90
N ILE A 23 0.06 2.66 -4.32
CA ILE A 23 0.51 1.60 -5.24
C ILE A 23 0.44 0.24 -4.54
N LEU A 24 0.94 0.13 -3.30
CA LEU A 24 0.93 -1.12 -2.53
C LEU A 24 -0.48 -1.68 -2.37
N GLU A 25 -1.47 -0.84 -2.05
CA GLU A 25 -2.87 -1.27 -1.93
C GLU A 25 -3.42 -1.83 -3.25
N ARG A 26 -3.11 -1.18 -4.37
CA ARG A 26 -3.54 -1.66 -5.70
C ARG A 26 -2.95 -3.02 -6.00
N VAL A 27 -1.67 -3.21 -5.72
CA VAL A 27 -0.97 -4.48 -5.91
C VAL A 27 -1.58 -5.53 -4.96
N GLN A 28 -1.89 -5.19 -3.71
CA GLN A 28 -2.53 -6.11 -2.78
C GLN A 28 -3.93 -6.56 -3.23
N ILE A 29 -4.78 -5.63 -3.70
CA ILE A 29 -6.09 -5.96 -4.29
C ILE A 29 -5.90 -6.91 -5.47
N TYR A 30 -4.95 -6.60 -6.36
CA TYR A 30 -4.67 -7.40 -7.54
C TYR A 30 -4.28 -8.85 -7.20
N TYR A 31 -3.24 -9.03 -6.39
CA TYR A 31 -2.73 -10.38 -6.06
C TYR A 31 -3.69 -11.16 -5.17
N SER A 32 -4.37 -10.52 -4.23
CA SER A 32 -5.34 -11.21 -3.37
C SER A 32 -6.53 -11.72 -4.20
N ASN A 33 -7.11 -10.88 -5.06
CA ASN A 33 -8.32 -11.26 -5.80
C ASN A 33 -8.05 -12.11 -7.05
N LEU A 34 -6.91 -11.95 -7.72
CA LEU A 34 -6.65 -12.62 -9.01
C LEU A 34 -5.58 -13.71 -8.93
N ARG A 35 -4.85 -13.80 -7.82
CA ARG A 35 -3.81 -14.82 -7.60
C ARG A 35 -3.94 -15.53 -6.25
N ASN A 36 -4.95 -15.18 -5.44
CA ASN A 36 -5.15 -15.69 -4.08
C ASN A 36 -3.86 -15.60 -3.23
N TYR A 37 -3.12 -14.50 -3.39
CA TYR A 37 -1.83 -14.28 -2.75
C TYR A 37 -1.84 -12.96 -1.96
N GLU A 38 -1.50 -13.04 -0.67
CA GLU A 38 -1.42 -11.89 0.22
C GLU A 38 0.01 -11.36 0.28
N ILE A 39 0.20 -10.13 -0.18
CA ILE A 39 1.54 -9.53 -0.33
C ILE A 39 2.16 -9.14 1.00
N ALA A 40 1.33 -8.72 1.96
CA ALA A 40 1.75 -8.33 3.29
C ALA A 40 2.06 -9.54 4.18
N LYS A 41 1.49 -10.71 3.87
CA LYS A 41 1.68 -11.93 4.64
C LYS A 41 3.16 -12.29 4.72
N ASP A 42 3.61 -12.63 5.92
CA ASP A 42 5.00 -12.97 6.26
C ASP A 42 6.00 -11.81 6.09
N ARG A 43 5.51 -10.57 5.92
CA ARG A 43 6.34 -9.35 5.79
C ARG A 43 5.99 -8.35 6.90
N PRO A 44 6.53 -8.51 8.12
CA PRO A 44 6.11 -7.73 9.29
C PRO A 44 6.33 -6.21 9.12
N ASN A 45 7.36 -5.80 8.38
CA ASN A 45 7.59 -4.38 8.10
C ASN A 45 6.51 -3.77 7.18
N LEU A 46 5.97 -4.56 6.25
CA LEU A 46 4.96 -4.11 5.29
C LEU A 46 3.56 -4.07 5.92
N GLU A 47 3.25 -5.04 6.78
CA GLU A 47 2.06 -5.03 7.63
C GLU A 47 2.05 -3.77 8.51
N ARG A 48 3.14 -3.55 9.26
CA ARG A 48 3.29 -2.36 10.11
C ARG A 48 3.19 -1.06 9.31
N TYR A 49 3.83 -0.98 8.15
CA TYR A 49 3.73 0.20 7.29
C TYR A 49 2.29 0.50 6.87
N THR A 50 1.55 -0.53 6.45
CA THR A 50 0.14 -0.38 6.04
C THR A 50 -0.74 0.08 7.21
N GLU A 51 -0.50 -0.46 8.41
CA GLU A 51 -1.18 -0.03 9.64
C GLU A 51 -0.89 1.43 10.00
N GLU A 52 0.37 1.86 9.94
CA GLU A 52 0.75 3.25 10.21
C GLU A 52 0.13 4.22 9.20
N MET A 53 0.15 3.88 7.90
CA MET A 53 -0.48 4.72 6.88
C MET A 53 -2.00 4.83 7.10
N ASN A 54 -2.65 3.73 7.50
CA ASN A 54 -4.08 3.72 7.82
C ASN A 54 -4.46 4.62 9.02
N LYS A 55 -3.51 5.06 9.84
CA LYS A 55 -3.79 6.03 10.93
C LYS A 55 -3.89 7.46 10.43
N ILE A 56 -3.35 7.77 9.25
CA ILE A 56 -3.31 9.13 8.69
C ILE A 56 -4.67 9.47 8.05
N GLU A 57 -5.42 10.40 8.63
CA GLU A 57 -6.75 10.78 8.12
C GLU A 57 -6.72 11.35 6.70
N ALA A 58 -5.73 12.18 6.39
CA ALA A 58 -5.56 12.75 5.05
C ALA A 58 -5.38 11.68 3.97
N TYR A 59 -4.76 10.54 4.32
CA TYR A 59 -4.61 9.41 3.42
C TYR A 59 -5.90 8.59 3.28
N LYS A 60 -6.70 8.44 4.35
CA LYS A 60 -8.00 7.76 4.25
C LYS A 60 -8.91 8.40 3.21
N GLN A 61 -8.83 9.73 3.06
CA GLN A 61 -9.61 10.49 2.07
C GLN A 61 -9.15 10.25 0.62
N THR A 62 -7.89 9.85 0.41
CA THR A 62 -7.34 9.61 -0.94
C THR A 62 -7.44 8.15 -1.38
N LYS A 63 -7.89 7.25 -0.50
CA LYS A 63 -8.12 5.85 -0.85
C LYS A 63 -9.18 5.73 -1.94
N ASN A 64 -8.77 5.09 -3.04
CA ASN A 64 -9.70 4.76 -4.12
C ASN A 64 -10.60 3.59 -3.72
N VAL A 65 -11.82 3.55 -4.26
CA VAL A 65 -12.78 2.47 -4.01
C VAL A 65 -12.17 1.13 -4.48
N PRO A 66 -11.99 0.13 -3.60
CA PRO A 66 -11.31 -1.13 -3.92
C PRO A 66 -11.91 -1.90 -5.10
N LEU A 67 -13.24 -1.82 -5.28
CA LEU A 67 -13.96 -2.48 -6.37
C LEU A 67 -13.64 -1.88 -7.75
N ALA A 68 -13.57 -0.54 -7.85
CA ALA A 68 -13.23 0.13 -9.09
C ALA A 68 -11.80 -0.20 -9.54
N LEU A 69 -10.88 -0.38 -8.59
CA LEU A 69 -9.51 -0.81 -8.86
C LEU A 69 -9.44 -2.26 -9.34
N LEU A 70 -10.26 -3.15 -8.77
CA LEU A 70 -10.33 -4.54 -9.19
C LEU A 70 -10.87 -4.67 -10.62
N ASP A 71 -11.92 -3.93 -10.95
CA ASP A 71 -12.48 -3.93 -12.31
C ASP A 71 -11.49 -3.34 -13.33
N ALA A 72 -10.79 -2.27 -12.97
CA ALA A 72 -9.71 -1.73 -13.79
C ALA A 72 -8.61 -2.78 -14.00
N ALA A 73 -8.19 -3.49 -12.95
CA ALA A 73 -7.17 -4.53 -13.05
C ALA A 73 -7.61 -5.69 -13.97
N LYS A 74 -8.84 -6.19 -13.82
CA LYS A 74 -9.41 -7.22 -14.70
C LYS A 74 -9.40 -6.79 -16.17
N ARG A 75 -9.84 -5.55 -16.45
CA ARG A 75 -9.80 -4.96 -17.80
C ARG A 75 -8.38 -4.88 -18.36
N HIS A 76 -7.42 -4.39 -17.59
CA HIS A 76 -6.02 -4.25 -18.02
C HIS A 76 -5.38 -5.60 -18.33
N LEU A 77 -5.78 -6.65 -17.63
CA LEU A 77 -5.19 -7.97 -17.75
C LEU A 77 -5.99 -8.91 -18.65
N LYS A 78 -7.08 -8.41 -19.24
CA LYS A 78 -8.00 -9.18 -20.11
C LYS A 78 -8.51 -10.45 -19.44
N ILE A 79 -8.66 -10.40 -18.12
CA ILE A 79 -9.26 -11.49 -17.34
C ILE A 79 -10.76 -11.18 -17.34
N ALA A 80 -11.52 -11.98 -18.11
CA ALA A 80 -12.96 -11.84 -18.27
C ALA A 80 -13.72 -12.07 -16.96
#